data_AF-A0A1X1NH74-F1
#
_entry.id   AF-A0A1X1NH74-F1
#
_cell.length_a   1.000
_cell.length_b   1.000
_cell.length_c   1.000
_cell.angle_alpha   90.00
_cell.angle_beta   90.00
_cell.angle_gamma   90.00
#
_symmetry.space_group_name_H-M   'P 1'
#
loop_
_entity.id
_entity.type
_entity.pdbx_description
1 polymer ?
#
loop_
_entity_poly.entity_id
_entity_poly.type
_entity_poly.pdbx_seq_one_letter_code
_entity_poly.pdbx_strand_id
1 'polypeptide(L)'
;MGLTSNKVLALAALLAVVLFAVTVWLWPRLARGGWRPVLGRIGLLLATQVALFASVGLAANNYFLFYGSWADLFGQEQELGVVVDHSAGGKDIKVVGKQKLEGVPGGGHPAVGGQVQKVVVAGETSKIDSPAYVYLPPEYFQPAYAKKTFPAAVVLTGYPGTAENLLKGLKYPRTAYEQAKDKKMQPMILVMMRPTVAPPRDTECVDIPGGPQTETFFAKDLPKAVSETYRVGNAPRNWGFIGNSTGGYCALKIAMHHPEQYAAGAGLSAYYKAAEDMTTGDLFHGDQRLRNRANLLWSLDNLPQGQSAFLVTTSRKGEGNLQGTLSFIKKVKSPARVSSITLDSGGHNFNTWNREIPPALVWMSGRLSAA
;
A
#
# COMPACT_ATOMS: atom_id res chain seq x y z
N MET A 1 -11.66 7.08 -21.20
CA MET A 1 -11.96 5.99 -20.23
C MET A 1 -10.68 5.66 -19.49
N GLY A 2 -10.71 5.48 -18.16
CA GLY A 2 -9.51 5.26 -17.35
C GLY A 2 -8.86 3.89 -17.57
N LEU A 3 -7.53 3.83 -17.41
CA LEU A 3 -6.73 2.61 -17.59
C LEU A 3 -7.12 1.48 -16.60
N THR A 4 -7.68 1.85 -15.44
CA THR A 4 -8.17 0.94 -14.39
C THR A 4 -9.67 0.63 -14.52
N SER A 5 -10.27 0.89 -15.69
CA SER A 5 -11.70 0.68 -15.91
C SER A 5 -12.02 -0.72 -16.43
N ASN A 6 -12.94 -1.41 -15.74
CA ASN A 6 -13.51 -2.68 -16.22
C ASN A 6 -14.12 -2.56 -17.63
N LYS A 7 -14.61 -1.37 -18.02
CA LYS A 7 -15.17 -1.14 -19.37
C LYS A 7 -14.10 -1.21 -20.45
N VAL A 8 -12.92 -0.63 -20.20
CA VAL A 8 -11.77 -0.67 -21.13
C VAL A 8 -11.28 -2.10 -21.29
N LEU A 9 -11.14 -2.82 -20.19
CA LEU A 9 -10.77 -4.24 -20.21
C LEU A 9 -11.79 -5.08 -21.01
N ALA A 10 -13.09 -4.90 -20.78
CA ALA A 10 -14.13 -5.63 -21.49
C ALA A 10 -14.11 -5.34 -23.00
N LEU A 11 -13.89 -4.08 -23.41
CA LEU A 11 -13.78 -3.70 -24.82
C LEU A 11 -12.54 -4.31 -25.49
N ALA A 12 -11.39 -4.33 -24.80
CA ALA A 12 -10.18 -4.95 -25.32
C ALA A 12 -10.35 -6.47 -25.49
N ALA A 13 -10.93 -7.15 -24.49
CA ALA A 13 -11.21 -8.58 -24.56
C ALA A 13 -12.18 -8.91 -25.70
N LEU A 14 -13.24 -8.11 -25.87
CA LEU A 14 -14.17 -8.25 -26.99
C LEU A 14 -13.47 -8.08 -28.34
N LEU A 15 -12.60 -7.07 -28.47
CA LEU A 15 -11.82 -6.84 -29.68
C LEU A 15 -10.91 -8.02 -30.01
N ALA A 16 -10.25 -8.62 -29.01
CA ALA A 16 -9.41 -9.80 -29.19
C ALA A 16 -10.23 -11.00 -29.70
N VAL A 17 -11.43 -11.24 -29.15
CA VAL A 17 -12.35 -12.30 -29.60
C VAL A 17 -12.82 -12.05 -31.03
N VAL A 18 -13.20 -10.81 -31.36
CA VAL A 18 -13.65 -10.43 -32.71
C VAL A 18 -12.50 -10.59 -33.72
N LEU A 19 -11.29 -10.14 -33.41
CA LEU A 19 -10.12 -10.31 -34.29
C LEU A 19 -9.75 -11.77 -34.50
N PHE A 20 -9.86 -12.60 -33.47
CA PHE A 20 -9.70 -14.05 -33.62
C PHE A 20 -10.74 -14.64 -34.59
N ALA A 21 -12.02 -14.31 -34.41
CA ALA A 21 -13.10 -14.76 -35.29
C ALA A 21 -12.90 -14.29 -36.74
N VAL A 22 -12.53 -13.01 -36.94
CA VAL A 22 -12.22 -12.45 -38.27
C VAL A 22 -11.00 -13.13 -38.90
N THR A 23 -9.98 -13.44 -38.11
CA THR A 23 -8.78 -14.15 -38.57
C THR A 23 -9.15 -15.53 -39.11
N VAL A 24 -9.94 -16.30 -38.37
CA VAL A 24 -10.44 -17.62 -38.81
C VAL A 24 -11.31 -17.48 -40.05
N TRP A 25 -12.20 -16.49 -40.08
CA TRP A 25 -13.13 -16.28 -41.20
C TRP A 25 -12.43 -15.86 -42.50
N LEU A 26 -11.40 -15.01 -42.43
CA LEU A 26 -10.64 -14.55 -43.59
C LEU A 26 -9.52 -15.52 -44.01
N TRP A 27 -9.17 -16.48 -43.16
CA TRP A 27 -8.08 -17.43 -43.41
C TRP A 27 -8.16 -18.13 -44.77
N PRO A 28 -9.33 -18.65 -45.24
CA PRO A 28 -9.42 -19.31 -46.54
C PRO A 28 -9.06 -18.38 -47.71
N ARG A 29 -9.38 -17.09 -47.62
CA ARG A 29 -9.05 -16.09 -48.66
C ARG A 29 -7.56 -15.76 -48.67
N LEU A 30 -6.92 -15.84 -47.51
CA LEU A 30 -5.53 -15.49 -47.29
C LEU A 30 -4.56 -16.69 -47.39
N ALA A 31 -5.09 -17.91 -47.54
CA ALA A 31 -4.31 -19.12 -47.77
C ALA A 31 -3.73 -19.23 -49.20
N ARG A 32 -4.07 -18.29 -50.10
CA ARG A 32 -3.57 -18.26 -51.47
C ARG A 32 -2.08 -17.90 -51.54
N GLY A 33 -1.42 -18.30 -52.63
CA GLY A 33 -0.04 -17.89 -52.93
C GLY A 33 0.08 -16.40 -53.29
N GLY A 34 1.28 -15.84 -53.09
CA GLY A 34 1.61 -14.45 -53.41
C GLY A 34 1.81 -13.56 -52.19
N TRP A 35 2.45 -12.40 -52.40
CA TRP A 35 2.87 -11.51 -51.32
C TRP A 35 1.71 -10.82 -50.59
N ARG A 36 0.60 -10.50 -51.29
CA ARG A 36 -0.58 -9.84 -50.68
C ARG A 36 -1.29 -10.73 -49.64
N PRO A 37 -1.62 -12.02 -49.92
CA PRO A 37 -2.16 -12.92 -48.90
C PRO A 37 -1.20 -13.19 -47.73
N VAL A 38 0.12 -13.23 -47.97
CA VAL A 38 1.13 -13.34 -46.90
C VAL A 38 1.07 -12.12 -45.98
N LEU A 39 1.09 -10.90 -46.53
CA LEU A 39 0.98 -9.68 -45.74
C LEU A 39 -0.35 -9.60 -44.96
N GLY A 40 -1.45 -10.05 -45.56
CA GLY A 40 -2.75 -10.12 -44.88
C GLY A 40 -2.75 -11.06 -43.67
N ARG A 41 -2.10 -12.23 -43.77
CA ARG A 41 -1.92 -13.15 -42.63
C ARG A 41 -1.07 -12.53 -41.54
N ILE A 42 0.06 -11.93 -41.92
CA ILE A 42 0.95 -11.24 -40.97
C ILE A 42 0.17 -10.14 -40.23
N GLY A 43 -0.56 -9.30 -40.96
CA GLY A 43 -1.36 -8.22 -40.35
C GLY A 43 -2.43 -8.72 -39.38
N LEU A 44 -3.21 -9.73 -39.75
CA LEU A 44 -4.25 -10.30 -38.88
C LEU A 44 -3.69 -11.00 -37.64
N LEU A 45 -2.62 -11.77 -37.80
CA LEU A 45 -1.96 -12.44 -36.68
C LEU A 45 -1.36 -11.40 -35.71
N LEU A 46 -0.66 -10.39 -36.23
CA LEU A 46 -0.12 -9.31 -35.41
C LEU A 46 -1.24 -8.54 -34.69
N ALA A 47 -2.31 -8.16 -35.39
CA ALA A 47 -3.43 -7.43 -34.77
C ALA A 47 -4.08 -8.26 -33.65
N THR A 48 -4.31 -9.56 -33.89
CA THR A 48 -4.90 -10.47 -32.89
C THR A 48 -3.97 -10.64 -31.69
N GLN A 49 -2.67 -10.83 -31.92
CA GLN A 49 -1.67 -10.93 -30.86
C GLN A 49 -1.60 -9.64 -30.03
N VAL A 50 -1.54 -8.47 -30.67
CA VAL A 50 -1.53 -7.18 -29.99
C VAL A 50 -2.78 -7.00 -29.14
N ALA A 51 -3.97 -7.29 -29.67
CA ALA A 51 -5.21 -7.19 -28.91
C ALA A 51 -5.27 -8.16 -27.72
N LEU A 52 -4.76 -9.39 -27.89
CA LEU A 52 -4.66 -10.37 -26.82
C LEU A 52 -3.71 -9.89 -25.72
N PHE A 53 -2.49 -9.48 -26.07
CA PHE A 53 -1.51 -8.98 -25.10
C PHE A 53 -1.98 -7.70 -24.41
N ALA A 54 -2.63 -6.78 -25.13
CA ALA A 54 -3.25 -5.59 -24.54
C ALA A 54 -4.34 -5.98 -23.54
N SER A 55 -5.18 -6.97 -23.85
CA SER A 55 -6.22 -7.46 -22.93
C SER A 55 -5.62 -8.08 -21.67
N VAL A 56 -4.58 -8.91 -21.82
CA VAL A 56 -3.85 -9.50 -20.69
C VAL A 56 -3.15 -8.43 -19.85
N GLY A 57 -2.50 -7.46 -20.48
CA GLY A 57 -1.86 -6.32 -19.81
C GLY A 57 -2.85 -5.45 -19.05
N LEU A 58 -4.01 -5.15 -19.65
CA LEU A 58 -5.10 -4.43 -18.98
C LEU A 58 -5.68 -5.24 -17.81
N ALA A 59 -5.81 -6.56 -17.94
CA ALA A 59 -6.27 -7.42 -16.85
C ALA A 59 -5.28 -7.42 -15.68
N ALA A 60 -3.99 -7.54 -15.98
CA ALA A 60 -2.92 -7.45 -14.98
C ALA A 60 -2.89 -6.07 -14.32
N ASN A 61 -2.97 -4.98 -15.10
CA ASN A 61 -3.00 -3.62 -14.54
C ASN A 61 -4.25 -3.37 -13.70
N ASN A 62 -5.42 -3.85 -14.12
CA ASN A 62 -6.65 -3.71 -13.35
C ASN A 62 -6.59 -4.50 -12.03
N TYR A 63 -5.90 -5.64 -12.02
CA TYR A 63 -5.74 -6.47 -10.85
C TYR A 63 -4.68 -5.94 -9.86
N PHE A 64 -3.51 -5.51 -10.35
CA PHE A 64 -2.38 -5.07 -9.54
C PHE A 64 -2.28 -3.54 -9.37
N LEU A 65 -3.04 -2.77 -10.16
CA LEU A 65 -3.01 -1.30 -10.26
C LEU A 65 -1.58 -0.74 -10.35
N PHE A 66 -0.80 -1.24 -11.32
CA PHE A 66 0.55 -0.75 -11.60
C PHE A 66 0.54 0.70 -12.04
N TYR A 67 -0.40 1.05 -12.92
CA TYR A 67 -0.57 2.39 -13.49
C TYR A 67 -1.99 2.91 -13.24
N GLY A 68 -2.09 4.12 -12.69
CA GLY A 68 -3.35 4.75 -12.35
C GLY A 68 -4.05 5.40 -13.55
N SER A 69 -3.29 5.87 -14.54
CA SER A 69 -3.79 6.59 -15.71
C SER A 69 -3.07 6.16 -17.00
N TRP A 70 -3.60 6.56 -18.17
CA TRP A 70 -2.89 6.36 -19.44
C TRP A 70 -1.62 7.20 -19.51
N ALA A 71 -1.63 8.41 -18.94
CA ALA A 71 -0.46 9.26 -18.89
C ALA A 71 0.64 8.63 -18.01
N ASP A 72 0.25 7.97 -16.91
CA ASP A 72 1.16 7.21 -16.04
C ASP A 72 1.82 6.03 -16.79
N LEU A 73 1.02 5.26 -17.53
CA LEU A 73 1.52 4.15 -18.37
C LEU A 73 2.57 4.59 -19.41
N PHE A 74 2.36 5.76 -20.03
CA PHE A 74 3.27 6.29 -21.04
C PHE A 74 4.38 7.17 -20.46
N GLY A 75 4.50 7.29 -19.13
CA GLY A 75 5.49 8.15 -18.48
C GLY A 75 5.32 9.65 -18.81
N GLN A 76 4.09 10.04 -19.15
CA GLN A 76 3.68 11.41 -19.46
C GLN A 76 3.23 12.18 -18.22
N GLU A 77 2.97 11.48 -17.11
CA GLU A 77 2.88 12.10 -15.77
C GLU A 77 4.29 12.51 -15.31
N GLN A 78 4.81 13.58 -15.91
CA GLN A 78 6.09 14.19 -15.52
C GLN A 78 5.91 15.40 -14.61
N GLU A 79 4.66 15.75 -14.29
CA GLU A 79 4.39 16.78 -13.32
C GLU A 79 4.91 16.31 -11.96
N LEU A 80 5.99 16.95 -11.51
CA LEU A 80 6.30 17.02 -10.09
C LEU A 80 5.03 17.50 -9.40
N GLY A 81 4.56 16.78 -8.38
CA GLY A 81 3.37 17.17 -7.65
C GLY A 81 3.46 18.64 -7.28
N VAL A 82 2.63 19.47 -7.91
CA VAL A 82 2.68 20.91 -7.71
C VAL A 82 2.07 21.18 -6.34
N VAL A 83 2.83 21.86 -5.48
CA VAL A 83 2.30 22.42 -4.24
C VAL A 83 1.27 23.49 -4.65
N VAL A 84 0.00 23.10 -4.68
CA VAL A 84 -1.09 24.05 -4.85
C VAL A 84 -1.40 24.62 -3.47
N ASP A 85 -1.08 25.88 -3.25
CA ASP A 85 -1.31 26.56 -1.98
C ASP A 85 -2.74 27.13 -1.94
N HIS A 86 -3.56 26.66 -1.00
CA HIS A 86 -4.91 27.20 -0.75
C HIS A 86 -5.13 27.22 0.76
N SER A 87 -4.50 28.19 1.42
CA SER A 87 -4.47 28.31 2.87
C SER A 87 -5.85 28.64 3.43
N ALA A 88 -6.40 27.74 4.26
CA ALA A 88 -7.02 28.02 5.57
C ALA A 88 -7.55 26.72 6.20
N GLY A 89 -6.76 26.13 7.12
CA GLY A 89 -7.23 25.13 8.09
C GLY A 89 -6.47 23.80 8.09
N GLY A 90 -5.32 23.76 8.78
CA GLY A 90 -4.46 22.59 8.99
C GLY A 90 -3.04 22.85 8.46
N LYS A 91 -2.03 22.94 9.34
CA LYS A 91 -0.66 23.34 8.94
C LYS A 91 0.00 22.31 8.00
N ASP A 92 -0.23 21.02 8.25
CA ASP A 92 0.55 19.94 7.63
C ASP A 92 -0.28 18.91 6.85
N ILE A 93 -1.63 18.99 6.87
CA ILE A 93 -2.51 18.12 6.07
C ILE A 93 -3.52 18.95 5.30
N LYS A 94 -3.56 18.76 3.98
CA LYS A 94 -4.54 19.39 3.09
C LYS A 94 -5.49 18.36 2.50
N VAL A 95 -6.79 18.52 2.72
CA VAL A 95 -7.82 17.69 2.08
C VAL A 95 -8.05 18.17 0.65
N VAL A 96 -7.66 17.35 -0.33
CA VAL A 96 -7.76 17.66 -1.77
C VAL A 96 -8.97 16.99 -2.43
N GLY A 97 -9.66 16.10 -1.72
CA GLY A 97 -10.88 15.49 -2.23
C GLY A 97 -11.42 14.39 -1.33
N LYS A 98 -12.42 13.68 -1.83
CA LYS A 98 -13.02 12.51 -1.18
C LYS A 98 -13.00 11.32 -2.14
N GLN A 99 -12.84 10.12 -1.58
CA GLN A 99 -12.94 8.88 -2.32
C GLN A 99 -14.20 8.15 -1.90
N LYS A 100 -14.96 7.63 -2.87
CA LYS A 100 -16.17 6.85 -2.60
C LYS A 100 -15.78 5.51 -1.97
N LEU A 101 -16.44 5.15 -0.87
CA LEU A 101 -16.34 3.85 -0.23
C LEU A 101 -17.20 2.83 -0.98
N GLU A 102 -16.61 2.19 -1.99
CA GLU A 102 -17.29 1.14 -2.74
C GLU A 102 -17.47 -0.13 -1.89
N GLY A 103 -18.67 -0.69 -1.91
CA GLY A 103 -18.97 -1.95 -1.21
C GLY A 103 -19.16 -1.84 0.31
N VAL A 104 -19.13 -0.64 0.89
CA VAL A 104 -19.48 -0.40 2.30
C VAL A 104 -20.96 0.00 2.41
N PRO A 105 -21.79 -0.70 3.20
CA PRO A 105 -23.17 -0.31 3.46
C PRO A 105 -23.26 1.13 3.98
N GLY A 106 -24.05 1.97 3.31
CA GLY A 106 -24.17 3.38 3.67
C GLY A 106 -22.93 4.23 3.36
N GLY A 107 -22.02 3.79 2.49
CA GLY A 107 -20.79 4.51 2.11
C GLY A 107 -20.98 5.89 1.45
N GLY A 108 -22.22 6.32 1.23
CA GLY A 108 -22.57 7.70 0.87
C GLY A 108 -22.86 8.63 2.06
N HIS A 109 -23.02 8.08 3.27
CA HIS A 109 -23.37 8.80 4.49
C HIS A 109 -22.27 8.59 5.55
N PRO A 110 -21.46 9.63 5.86
CA PRO A 110 -20.32 9.48 6.75
C PRO A 110 -20.63 8.88 8.12
N ALA A 111 -21.76 9.22 8.74
CA ALA A 111 -22.17 8.67 10.05
C ALA A 111 -22.58 7.20 10.02
N VAL A 112 -22.79 6.61 8.84
CA VAL A 112 -23.20 5.20 8.66
C VAL A 112 -22.07 4.36 8.10
N GLY A 113 -21.42 4.80 7.02
CA GLY A 113 -20.40 4.03 6.31
C GLY A 113 -18.96 4.52 6.53
N GLY A 114 -18.76 5.64 7.24
CA GLY A 114 -17.47 6.32 7.32
C GLY A 114 -17.17 7.13 6.06
N GLN A 115 -15.94 7.63 5.96
CA GLN A 115 -15.49 8.45 4.84
C GLN A 115 -14.03 8.18 4.52
N VAL A 116 -13.67 8.26 3.24
CA VAL A 116 -12.25 8.35 2.84
C VAL A 116 -11.97 9.73 2.27
N GLN A 117 -10.98 10.40 2.83
CA GLN A 117 -10.47 11.68 2.37
C GLN A 117 -9.19 11.46 1.56
N LYS A 118 -9.04 12.16 0.45
CA LYS A 118 -7.77 12.30 -0.28
C LYS A 118 -7.06 13.49 0.32
N VAL A 119 -5.83 13.29 0.77
CA VAL A 119 -5.04 14.35 1.41
C VAL A 119 -3.62 14.40 0.86
N VAL A 120 -2.97 15.53 1.04
CA VAL A 120 -1.51 15.67 0.96
C VAL A 120 -1.01 15.95 2.37
N VAL A 121 -0.01 15.18 2.81
CA VAL A 121 0.66 15.36 4.09
C VAL A 121 2.02 16.01 3.81
N ALA A 122 2.25 17.17 4.42
CA ALA A 122 3.48 17.92 4.32
C ALA A 122 4.42 17.60 5.49
N GLY A 123 5.65 17.21 5.16
CA GLY A 123 6.68 16.86 6.12
C GLY A 123 7.49 18.07 6.55
N GLU A 124 7.24 18.62 7.74
CA GLU A 124 7.96 19.80 8.22
C GLU A 124 9.47 19.55 8.34
N THR A 125 9.88 18.38 8.85
CA THR A 125 11.30 18.03 9.05
C THR A 125 11.91 17.43 7.79
N SER A 126 11.24 16.44 7.22
CA SER A 126 11.71 15.66 6.07
C SER A 126 11.65 16.43 4.74
N LYS A 127 10.85 17.50 4.67
CA LYS A 127 10.52 18.26 3.45
C LYS A 127 9.85 17.42 2.37
N ILE A 128 9.17 16.35 2.80
CA ILE A 128 8.46 15.42 1.92
C ILE A 128 6.97 15.78 1.92
N ASP A 129 6.44 16.03 0.72
CA ASP A 129 4.99 16.09 0.51
C ASP A 129 4.51 14.75 -0.07
N SER A 130 3.61 14.08 0.63
CA SER A 130 3.15 12.74 0.24
C SER A 130 1.62 12.65 0.18
N PRO A 131 1.03 12.20 -0.94
CA PRO A 131 -0.40 11.95 -1.01
C PRO A 131 -0.80 10.73 -0.19
N ALA A 132 -1.95 10.83 0.47
CA ALA A 132 -2.51 9.77 1.28
C ALA A 132 -4.03 9.70 1.18
N TYR A 133 -4.58 8.56 1.56
CA TYR A 133 -6.00 8.38 1.81
C TYR A 133 -6.22 8.21 3.31
N VAL A 134 -7.08 9.03 3.91
CA VAL A 134 -7.45 8.88 5.33
C VAL A 134 -8.85 8.31 5.42
N TYR A 135 -8.97 7.08 5.94
CA TYR A 135 -10.25 6.49 6.30
C TYR A 135 -10.64 6.93 7.72
N LEU A 136 -11.84 7.50 7.83
CA LEU A 136 -12.49 7.88 9.07
C LEU A 136 -13.68 6.92 9.31
N PRO A 137 -13.74 6.23 10.45
CA PRO A 137 -14.81 5.30 10.74
C PRO A 137 -16.15 6.03 10.95
N PRO A 138 -17.31 5.35 10.81
CA PRO A 138 -18.63 5.96 10.99
C PRO A 138 -18.78 6.76 12.30
N GLU A 139 -18.23 6.22 13.38
CA GLU A 139 -18.25 6.78 14.73
C GLU A 139 -17.59 8.17 14.76
N TYR A 140 -16.65 8.47 13.86
CA TYR A 140 -16.06 9.79 13.76
C TYR A 140 -17.10 10.89 13.44
N PHE A 141 -18.22 10.54 12.79
CA PHE A 141 -19.26 11.51 12.42
C PHE A 141 -20.50 11.44 13.32
N GLN A 142 -20.51 10.55 14.31
CA GLN A 142 -21.65 10.36 15.19
C GLN A 142 -21.58 11.29 16.41
N PRO A 143 -22.67 12.01 16.78
CA PRO A 143 -22.68 12.93 17.92
C PRO A 143 -22.22 12.30 19.24
N ALA A 144 -22.54 11.02 19.47
CA ALA A 144 -22.14 10.28 20.67
C ALA A 144 -20.61 10.17 20.86
N TYR A 145 -19.84 10.33 19.78
CA TYR A 145 -18.38 10.22 19.77
C TYR A 145 -17.69 11.56 19.49
N ALA A 146 -18.42 12.69 19.51
CA ALA A 146 -17.88 13.99 19.10
C ALA A 146 -16.60 14.42 19.86
N LYS A 147 -16.47 13.98 21.12
CA LYS A 147 -15.30 14.26 21.99
C LYS A 147 -14.33 13.07 22.13
N LYS A 148 -14.55 11.98 21.39
CA LYS A 148 -13.70 10.78 21.46
C LYS A 148 -12.52 10.91 20.49
N THR A 149 -11.36 10.50 20.98
CA THR A 149 -10.18 10.22 20.15
C THR A 149 -10.24 8.78 19.66
N PHE A 150 -9.53 8.51 18.57
CA PHE A 150 -9.45 7.21 17.93
C PHE A 150 -7.98 6.78 17.83
N PRO A 151 -7.66 5.49 17.98
CA PRO A 151 -6.36 5.00 17.56
C PRO A 151 -6.22 5.12 16.04
N ALA A 152 -4.98 5.25 15.58
CA ALA A 152 -4.65 5.34 14.17
C ALA A 152 -3.63 4.27 13.77
N ALA A 153 -3.73 3.80 12.52
CA ALA A 153 -2.69 2.99 11.92
C ALA A 153 -2.26 3.58 10.57
N VAL A 154 -0.95 3.70 10.38
CA VAL A 154 -0.37 3.92 9.04
C VAL A 154 -0.48 2.60 8.28
N VAL A 155 -0.97 2.65 7.05
CA VAL A 155 -1.16 1.49 6.17
C VAL A 155 -0.38 1.71 4.89
N LEU A 156 0.62 0.88 4.63
CA LEU A 156 1.44 0.98 3.41
C LEU A 156 1.19 -0.17 2.43
N THR A 157 1.11 0.19 1.15
CA THR A 157 1.23 -0.79 0.05
C THR A 157 2.67 -1.31 -0.06
N GLY A 158 2.86 -2.38 -0.84
CA GLY A 158 4.17 -2.73 -1.40
C GLY A 158 4.55 -1.85 -2.59
N TYR A 159 5.83 -1.83 -2.95
CA TYR A 159 6.29 -1.31 -4.24
C TYR A 159 6.06 -2.34 -5.36
N PRO A 160 5.74 -1.93 -6.60
CA PRO A 160 5.49 -0.56 -7.09
C PRO A 160 4.00 -0.14 -6.97
N GLY A 161 3.25 -0.71 -6.04
CA GLY A 161 1.80 -0.48 -5.94
C GLY A 161 1.41 0.96 -5.64
N THR A 162 0.24 1.38 -6.14
CA THR A 162 -0.36 2.68 -5.81
C THR A 162 -1.11 2.62 -4.48
N ALA A 163 -1.28 3.77 -3.80
CA ALA A 163 -2.06 3.82 -2.55
C ALA A 163 -3.54 3.42 -2.75
N GLU A 164 -4.08 3.51 -3.97
CA GLU A 164 -5.44 3.06 -4.30
C GLU A 164 -5.62 1.54 -4.14
N ASN A 165 -4.54 0.75 -4.26
CA ASN A 165 -4.56 -0.69 -3.99
C ASN A 165 -5.04 -1.02 -2.58
N LEU A 166 -4.73 -0.16 -1.60
CA LEU A 166 -5.16 -0.34 -0.21
C LEU A 166 -6.69 -0.28 -0.08
N LEU A 167 -7.35 0.48 -0.95
CA LEU A 167 -8.80 0.67 -0.96
C LEU A 167 -9.50 -0.39 -1.81
N LYS A 168 -9.04 -0.60 -3.05
CA LYS A 168 -9.72 -1.46 -4.03
C LYS A 168 -9.27 -2.92 -3.98
N GLY A 169 -7.96 -3.15 -3.96
CA GLY A 169 -7.38 -4.49 -3.98
C GLY A 169 -7.42 -5.18 -2.61
N LEU A 170 -7.00 -4.45 -1.58
CA LEU A 170 -6.82 -4.95 -0.21
C LEU A 170 -7.95 -4.57 0.75
N LYS A 171 -8.87 -3.69 0.30
CA LYS A 171 -10.16 -3.43 0.95
C LYS A 171 -10.06 -3.00 2.41
N TYR A 172 -8.98 -2.32 2.80
CA TYR A 172 -8.74 -1.91 4.19
C TYR A 172 -9.93 -1.17 4.83
N PRO A 173 -10.54 -0.15 4.19
CA PRO A 173 -11.68 0.56 4.77
C PRO A 173 -12.90 -0.34 5.00
N ARG A 174 -13.20 -1.22 4.04
CA ARG A 174 -14.33 -2.15 4.14
C ARG A 174 -14.10 -3.18 5.24
N THR A 175 -12.90 -3.76 5.29
CA THR A 175 -12.55 -4.73 6.34
C THR A 175 -12.60 -4.07 7.72
N ALA A 176 -12.04 -2.87 7.88
CA ALA A 176 -12.09 -2.14 9.15
C ALA A 176 -13.54 -1.82 9.57
N TYR A 177 -14.38 -1.39 8.63
CA TYR A 177 -15.81 -1.19 8.87
C TYR A 177 -16.50 -2.48 9.35
N GLU A 178 -16.32 -3.59 8.64
CA GLU A 178 -16.94 -4.88 8.97
C GLU A 178 -16.48 -5.39 10.34
N GLN A 179 -15.19 -5.37 10.63
CA GLN A 179 -14.65 -5.81 11.92
C GLN A 179 -15.11 -4.92 13.09
N ALA A 180 -15.20 -3.61 12.89
CA ALA A 180 -15.69 -2.68 13.91
C ALA A 180 -17.18 -2.86 14.18
N LYS A 181 -17.99 -3.00 13.12
CA LYS A 181 -19.42 -3.29 13.19
C LYS A 181 -19.70 -4.60 13.92
N ASP A 182 -18.89 -5.62 13.68
CA ASP A 182 -18.95 -6.92 14.35
C ASP A 182 -18.39 -6.89 15.79
N LYS A 183 -17.93 -5.73 16.28
CA LYS A 183 -17.31 -5.54 17.60
C LYS A 183 -16.05 -6.39 17.82
N LYS A 184 -15.38 -6.80 16.73
CA LYS A 184 -14.11 -7.55 16.77
C LYS A 184 -12.91 -6.62 16.89
N MET A 185 -13.04 -5.38 16.43
CA MET A 185 -12.05 -4.31 16.62
C MET A 185 -12.72 -3.02 17.10
N GLN A 186 -11.95 -2.13 17.70
CA GLN A 186 -12.41 -0.76 17.98
C GLN A 186 -12.40 0.06 16.67
N PRO A 187 -13.27 1.07 16.53
CA PRO A 187 -13.18 2.02 15.42
C PRO A 187 -11.81 2.70 15.39
N MET A 188 -11.17 2.73 14.22
CA MET A 188 -9.82 3.27 14.04
C MET A 188 -9.73 4.13 12.78
N ILE A 189 -8.82 5.10 12.82
CA ILE A 189 -8.42 5.89 11.64
C ILE A 189 -7.32 5.13 10.89
N LEU A 190 -7.45 5.00 9.58
CA LEU A 190 -6.40 4.40 8.74
C LEU A 190 -5.80 5.45 7.82
N VAL A 191 -4.49 5.64 7.90
CA VAL A 191 -3.73 6.56 7.05
C VAL A 191 -3.01 5.74 5.98
N MET A 192 -3.64 5.63 4.82
CA MET A 192 -3.27 4.72 3.74
C MET A 192 -2.42 5.44 2.69
N MET A 193 -1.19 4.99 2.47
CA MET A 193 -0.27 5.59 1.51
C MET A 193 0.72 4.56 0.92
N ARG A 194 1.71 5.04 0.18
CA ARG A 194 2.78 4.21 -0.41
C ARG A 194 4.12 4.45 0.30
N PRO A 195 5.02 3.46 0.33
CA PRO A 195 6.36 3.63 0.90
C PRO A 195 7.21 4.61 0.07
N THR A 196 7.00 4.66 -1.25
CA THR A 196 7.66 5.57 -2.18
C THR A 196 7.20 7.02 -2.01
N VAL A 197 7.81 7.74 -1.08
CA VAL A 197 7.50 9.17 -0.87
C VAL A 197 8.28 10.11 -1.81
N ALA A 198 9.26 9.59 -2.54
CA ALA A 198 10.03 10.31 -3.57
C ALA A 198 10.17 9.43 -4.83
N PRO A 199 9.19 9.45 -5.74
CA PRO A 199 9.20 8.61 -6.95
C PRO A 199 10.37 8.97 -7.89
N PRO A 200 10.85 8.03 -8.73
CA PRO A 200 10.30 6.70 -9.00
C PRO A 200 10.91 5.56 -8.15
N ARG A 201 11.83 5.89 -7.24
CA ARG A 201 12.65 4.90 -6.52
C ARG A 201 11.95 4.37 -5.27
N ASP A 202 12.13 3.09 -4.99
CA ASP A 202 11.77 2.56 -3.68
C ASP A 202 12.81 3.03 -2.66
N THR A 203 12.38 3.88 -1.73
CA THR A 203 13.27 4.43 -0.69
C THR A 203 13.41 3.50 0.50
N GLU A 204 12.73 2.34 0.53
CA GLU A 204 12.82 1.34 1.61
C GLU A 204 12.62 1.95 3.01
N CYS A 205 11.85 3.04 3.10
CA CYS A 205 11.66 3.82 4.31
C CYS A 205 12.97 4.17 5.05
N VAL A 206 14.07 4.42 4.33
CA VAL A 206 15.34 4.92 4.85
C VAL A 206 15.48 6.43 4.68
N ASP A 207 16.36 7.03 5.48
CA ASP A 207 16.86 8.38 5.28
C ASP A 207 18.13 8.30 4.42
N ILE A 208 18.01 8.69 3.15
CA ILE A 208 19.11 8.58 2.17
C ILE A 208 20.07 9.77 2.33
N PRO A 209 21.39 9.57 2.41
CA PRO A 209 22.35 10.67 2.49
C PRO A 209 22.21 11.66 1.32
N GLY A 210 21.94 12.93 1.63
CA GLY A 210 21.71 13.97 0.62
C GLY A 210 20.43 13.78 -0.20
N GLY A 211 19.55 12.86 0.22
CA GLY A 211 18.32 12.50 -0.47
C GLY A 211 17.09 12.51 0.45
N PRO A 212 15.99 11.89 0.00
CA PRO A 212 14.73 11.84 0.75
C PRO A 212 14.88 11.24 2.16
N GLN A 213 14.29 11.91 3.15
CA GLN A 213 14.30 11.50 4.56
C GLN A 213 13.02 10.72 4.91
N THR A 214 12.87 9.52 4.36
CA THR A 214 11.63 8.74 4.45
C THR A 214 11.38 8.17 5.85
N GLU A 215 12.43 7.74 6.55
CA GLU A 215 12.30 7.26 7.94
C GLU A 215 11.83 8.41 8.84
N THR A 216 12.42 9.59 8.67
CA THR A 216 12.02 10.82 9.38
C THR A 216 10.55 11.21 9.11
N PHE A 217 10.10 11.15 7.85
CA PHE A 217 8.70 11.45 7.50
C PHE A 217 7.73 10.53 8.25
N PHE A 218 7.94 9.22 8.18
CA PHE A 218 7.06 8.24 8.84
C PHE A 218 7.17 8.24 10.36
N ALA A 219 8.35 8.52 10.92
CA ALA A 219 8.58 8.50 12.35
C ALA A 219 8.09 9.78 13.06
N LYS A 220 8.16 10.94 12.39
CA LYS A 220 7.95 12.23 13.04
C LYS A 220 6.85 13.05 12.40
N ASP A 221 7.01 13.38 11.13
CA ASP A 221 6.14 14.37 10.49
C ASP A 221 4.72 13.83 10.34
N LEU A 222 4.56 12.59 9.88
CA LEU A 222 3.25 12.00 9.61
C LEU A 222 2.39 11.85 10.88
N PRO A 223 2.85 11.23 11.99
CA PRO A 223 2.06 11.15 13.22
C PRO A 223 1.66 12.52 13.75
N LYS A 224 2.58 13.50 13.73
CA LYS A 224 2.32 14.87 14.18
C LYS A 224 1.22 15.51 13.35
N ALA A 225 1.37 15.54 12.03
CA ALA A 225 0.45 16.16 11.10
C ALA A 225 -0.98 15.57 11.23
N VAL A 226 -1.07 14.25 11.39
CA VAL A 226 -2.35 13.54 11.55
C VAL A 226 -2.98 13.84 12.90
N SER A 227 -2.24 13.82 14.00
CA SER A 227 -2.79 14.12 15.32
C SER A 227 -3.20 15.59 15.51
N GLU A 228 -2.56 16.52 14.80
CA GLU A 228 -2.96 17.93 14.79
C GLU A 228 -4.24 18.18 13.95
N THR A 229 -4.53 17.31 12.99
CA THR A 229 -5.66 17.48 12.05
C THR A 229 -6.88 16.62 12.42
N TYR A 230 -6.65 15.41 12.92
CA TYR A 230 -7.68 14.42 13.25
C TYR A 230 -7.70 14.13 14.76
N ARG A 231 -8.78 13.54 15.26
CA ARG A 231 -8.92 13.19 16.68
C ARG A 231 -8.11 11.92 17.03
N VAL A 232 -6.79 12.03 16.98
CA VAL A 232 -5.82 10.98 17.29
C VAL A 232 -4.90 11.50 18.40
N GLY A 233 -4.50 10.62 19.32
CA GLY A 233 -3.54 10.98 20.38
C GLY A 233 -2.08 10.92 19.91
N ASN A 234 -1.18 11.54 20.68
CA ASN A 234 0.26 11.59 20.37
C ASN A 234 1.09 10.50 21.07
N ALA A 235 0.50 9.67 21.91
CA ALA A 235 1.25 8.64 22.62
C ALA A 235 1.46 7.41 21.72
N PRO A 236 2.53 6.62 21.91
CA PRO A 236 2.79 5.43 21.09
C PRO A 236 1.63 4.42 21.12
N ARG A 237 0.91 4.32 22.25
CA ARG A 237 -0.30 3.48 22.38
C ARG A 237 -1.43 3.85 21.41
N ASN A 238 -1.42 5.07 20.86
CA ASN A 238 -2.43 5.54 19.92
C ASN A 238 -2.12 5.15 18.48
N TRP A 239 -0.91 4.67 18.21
CA TRP A 239 -0.36 4.54 16.86
C TRP A 239 0.16 3.13 16.56
N GLY A 240 -0.31 2.60 15.44
CA GLY A 240 0.20 1.38 14.83
C GLY A 240 0.69 1.62 13.41
N PHE A 241 1.40 0.64 12.87
CA PHE A 241 1.90 0.64 11.50
C PHE A 241 1.66 -0.74 10.89
N ILE A 242 1.05 -0.82 9.71
CA ILE A 242 0.84 -2.06 8.97
C ILE A 242 1.18 -1.87 7.49
N GLY A 243 1.64 -2.92 6.82
CA GLY A 243 1.77 -2.89 5.38
C GLY A 243 2.09 -4.23 4.77
N ASN A 244 2.02 -4.32 3.44
CA ASN A 244 2.38 -5.51 2.67
C ASN A 244 3.69 -5.32 1.88
N SER A 245 4.48 -6.38 1.71
CA SER A 245 5.76 -6.35 0.97
C SER A 245 6.72 -5.27 1.52
N THR A 246 7.19 -4.32 0.70
CA THR A 246 7.97 -3.15 1.13
C THR A 246 7.29 -2.41 2.29
N GLY A 247 5.98 -2.19 2.20
CA GLY A 247 5.21 -1.57 3.28
C GLY A 247 5.23 -2.38 4.56
N GLY A 248 5.33 -3.71 4.46
CA GLY A 248 5.47 -4.61 5.61
C GLY A 248 6.86 -4.51 6.23
N TYR A 249 7.93 -4.42 5.43
CA TYR A 249 9.27 -4.13 5.90
C TYR A 249 9.32 -2.76 6.61
N CYS A 250 8.76 -1.71 6.00
CA CYS A 250 8.64 -0.39 6.59
C CYS A 250 7.89 -0.41 7.93
N ALA A 251 6.74 -1.10 7.99
CA ALA A 251 5.94 -1.19 9.21
C ALA A 251 6.73 -1.79 10.38
N LEU A 252 7.49 -2.86 10.13
CA LEU A 252 8.34 -3.48 11.13
C LEU A 252 9.53 -2.59 11.49
N LYS A 253 10.17 -1.96 10.50
CA LYS A 253 11.31 -1.06 10.69
C LYS A 253 10.96 0.14 11.56
N ILE A 254 9.91 0.88 11.18
CA ILE A 254 9.52 2.11 11.86
C ILE A 254 9.07 1.79 13.29
N ALA A 255 8.25 0.75 13.52
CA ALA A 255 7.84 0.37 14.87
C ALA A 255 9.01 -0.16 15.73
N MET A 256 10.05 -0.75 15.12
CA MET A 256 11.25 -1.20 15.83
C MET A 256 12.17 -0.05 16.23
N HIS A 257 12.38 0.91 15.32
CA HIS A 257 13.29 2.02 15.55
C HIS A 257 12.66 3.19 16.29
N HIS A 258 11.33 3.31 16.27
CA HIS A 258 10.57 4.38 16.88
C HIS A 258 9.49 3.86 17.84
N PRO A 259 9.84 3.06 18.86
CA PRO A 259 8.90 2.56 19.85
C PRO A 259 8.24 3.67 20.69
N GLU A 260 8.84 4.86 20.72
CA GLU A 260 8.29 6.08 21.32
C GLU A 260 7.13 6.68 20.51
N GLN A 261 6.98 6.28 19.24
CA GLN A 261 5.92 6.76 18.35
C GLN A 261 4.90 5.68 18.00
N TYR A 262 5.29 4.41 17.90
CA TYR A 262 4.42 3.32 17.48
C TYR A 262 4.45 2.16 18.46
N ALA A 263 3.31 1.84 19.08
CA ALA A 263 3.20 0.67 19.96
C ALA A 263 3.14 -0.67 19.21
N ALA A 264 2.80 -0.66 17.92
CA ALA A 264 2.66 -1.89 17.14
C ALA A 264 3.04 -1.75 15.66
N GLY A 265 3.70 -2.78 15.11
CA GLY A 265 4.08 -2.91 13.70
C GLY A 265 3.65 -4.25 13.11
N ALA A 266 2.97 -4.27 11.97
CA ALA A 266 2.50 -5.49 11.30
C ALA A 266 3.02 -5.57 9.86
N GLY A 267 3.85 -6.59 9.59
CA GLY A 267 4.44 -6.84 8.27
C GLY A 267 3.77 -8.02 7.58
N LEU A 268 2.98 -7.75 6.54
CA LEU A 268 2.37 -8.78 5.70
C LEU A 268 3.33 -9.17 4.57
N SER A 269 3.76 -10.42 4.52
CA SER A 269 4.77 -10.90 3.55
C SER A 269 6.04 -10.04 3.54
N ALA A 270 6.46 -9.57 4.72
CA ALA A 270 7.60 -8.69 4.85
C ALA A 270 8.91 -9.45 4.61
N TYR A 271 9.91 -8.72 4.10
CA TYR A 271 11.31 -9.08 4.21
C TYR A 271 11.95 -8.29 5.36
N TYR A 272 13.19 -8.64 5.73
CA TYR A 272 13.81 -8.19 6.99
C TYR A 272 15.11 -7.43 6.82
N LYS A 273 15.43 -7.06 5.57
CA LYS A 273 16.54 -6.19 5.19
C LYS A 273 16.09 -5.41 3.97
N ALA A 274 16.36 -4.10 3.94
CA ALA A 274 16.07 -3.27 2.77
C ALA A 274 16.56 -3.93 1.48
N ALA A 275 15.73 -3.87 0.44
CA ALA A 275 16.14 -4.26 -0.89
C ALA A 275 17.28 -3.37 -1.39
N GLU A 276 18.16 -3.93 -2.21
CA GLU A 276 19.26 -3.21 -2.86
C GLU A 276 19.31 -3.70 -4.30
N ASP A 277 18.52 -3.07 -5.17
CA ASP A 277 18.35 -3.47 -6.56
C ASP A 277 18.16 -2.26 -7.50
N MET A 278 17.84 -2.53 -8.76
CA MET A 278 17.67 -1.49 -9.78
C MET A 278 16.54 -0.51 -9.48
N THR A 279 15.59 -0.84 -8.59
CA THR A 279 14.46 0.00 -8.22
C THR A 279 14.79 0.93 -7.05
N THR A 280 15.73 0.54 -6.19
CA THR A 280 16.18 1.34 -5.04
C THR A 280 17.30 2.31 -5.40
N GLY A 281 18.20 1.91 -6.31
CA GLY A 281 19.48 2.61 -6.48
C GLY A 281 20.39 2.40 -5.27
N ASP A 282 21.39 3.28 -5.07
CA ASP A 282 22.28 3.22 -3.91
C ASP A 282 21.66 3.99 -2.73
N LEU A 283 21.00 3.25 -1.83
CA LEU A 283 20.34 3.82 -0.66
C LEU A 283 21.33 4.33 0.41
N PHE A 284 22.56 3.82 0.41
CA PHE A 284 23.46 3.97 1.55
C PHE A 284 24.73 4.75 1.21
N HIS A 285 25.04 4.95 -0.07
CA HIS A 285 26.25 5.65 -0.53
C HIS A 285 27.53 5.11 0.13
N GLY A 286 27.59 3.79 0.31
CA GLY A 286 28.69 3.09 0.99
C GLY A 286 28.66 3.13 2.52
N ASP A 287 27.69 3.77 3.16
CA ASP A 287 27.58 3.82 4.62
C ASP A 287 27.05 2.51 5.21
N GLN A 288 27.97 1.71 5.78
CA GLN A 288 27.63 0.44 6.41
C GLN A 288 26.77 0.59 7.67
N ARG A 289 26.81 1.73 8.37
CA ARG A 289 25.95 1.97 9.54
C ARG A 289 24.50 2.12 9.11
N LEU A 290 24.24 2.85 8.03
CA LEU A 290 22.90 2.97 7.46
C LEU A 290 22.40 1.62 6.90
N ARG A 291 23.28 0.88 6.22
CA ARG A 291 22.95 -0.47 5.72
C ARG A 291 22.63 -1.45 6.84
N ASN A 292 23.38 -1.39 7.95
CA ASN A 292 23.11 -2.18 9.16
C ASN A 292 21.79 -1.79 9.80
N ARG A 293 21.51 -0.49 9.94
CA ARG A 293 20.23 0.03 10.43
C ARG A 293 19.07 -0.45 9.55
N ALA A 294 19.25 -0.53 8.24
CA ALA A 294 18.24 -1.05 7.32
C ALA A 294 18.08 -2.58 7.33
N ASN A 295 18.84 -3.31 8.14
CA ASN A 295 18.70 -4.75 8.35
C ASN A 295 18.07 -5.03 9.72
N LEU A 296 16.79 -5.39 9.74
CA LEU A 296 16.04 -5.62 10.98
C LEU A 296 16.61 -6.76 11.81
N LEU A 297 17.14 -7.81 11.15
CA LEU A 297 17.77 -8.92 11.87
C LEU A 297 19.07 -8.47 12.54
N TRP A 298 19.82 -7.57 11.91
CA TRP A 298 20.99 -6.95 12.53
C TRP A 298 20.60 -6.04 13.69
N SER A 299 19.58 -5.19 13.52
CA SER A 299 19.07 -4.31 14.58
C SER A 299 18.62 -5.10 15.81
N LEU A 300 17.92 -6.22 15.63
CA LEU A 300 17.48 -7.08 16.74
C LEU A 300 18.64 -7.73 17.52
N ASP A 301 19.77 -7.98 16.87
CA ASP A 301 20.96 -8.56 17.52
C ASP A 301 21.85 -7.51 18.19
N ASN A 302 21.88 -6.28 17.65
CA ASN A 302 22.91 -5.29 17.99
C ASN A 302 22.39 -4.04 18.68
N LEU A 303 21.07 -3.80 18.69
CA LEU A 303 20.44 -2.64 19.31
C LEU A 303 19.49 -3.06 20.44
N PRO A 304 19.27 -2.21 21.46
CA PRO A 304 18.24 -2.44 22.46
C PRO A 304 16.86 -2.55 21.81
N GLN A 305 16.07 -3.56 22.21
CA GLN A 305 14.73 -3.74 21.71
C GLN A 305 13.72 -2.94 22.55
N GLY A 306 12.90 -2.13 21.88
CA GLY A 306 11.84 -1.33 22.50
C GLY A 306 10.63 -2.15 22.96
N GLN A 307 9.55 -1.48 23.36
CA GLN A 307 8.33 -2.15 23.87
C GLN A 307 7.29 -2.46 22.80
N SER A 308 7.59 -2.19 21.52
CA SER A 308 6.66 -2.40 20.41
C SER A 308 6.25 -3.87 20.27
N ALA A 309 5.00 -4.09 19.89
CA ALA A 309 4.49 -5.39 19.49
C ALA A 309 4.59 -5.56 17.98
N PHE A 310 5.00 -6.74 17.53
CA PHE A 310 5.11 -7.08 16.11
C PHE A 310 4.13 -8.16 15.70
N LEU A 311 3.59 -8.05 14.49
CA LEU A 311 2.88 -9.13 13.80
C LEU A 311 3.58 -9.39 12.46
N VAL A 312 3.96 -10.64 12.21
CA VAL A 312 4.62 -11.03 10.95
C VAL A 312 3.84 -12.13 10.25
N THR A 313 3.74 -12.07 8.92
CA THR A 313 3.01 -13.08 8.16
C THR A 313 3.86 -13.79 7.12
N THR A 314 3.50 -15.04 6.86
CA THR A 314 4.15 -15.88 5.86
C THR A 314 3.25 -17.07 5.51
N SER A 315 3.59 -17.78 4.44
CA SER A 315 2.95 -19.02 4.03
C SER A 315 3.96 -20.15 4.01
N ARG A 316 3.58 -21.36 4.45
CA ARG A 316 4.45 -22.55 4.39
C ARG A 316 4.84 -22.90 2.96
N LYS A 317 3.98 -22.60 1.99
CA LYS A 317 4.19 -22.81 0.56
C LYS A 317 3.77 -21.58 -0.25
N GLY A 318 4.63 -21.16 -1.17
CA GLY A 318 4.36 -20.12 -2.19
C GLY A 318 4.96 -18.74 -1.89
N GLU A 319 5.46 -18.49 -0.67
CA GLU A 319 6.18 -17.27 -0.32
C GLU A 319 7.66 -17.55 0.00
N GLY A 320 8.53 -16.61 -0.37
CA GLY A 320 9.98 -16.72 -0.12
C GLY A 320 10.43 -16.24 1.27
N ASN A 321 9.53 -15.70 2.09
CA ASN A 321 9.89 -14.99 3.32
C ASN A 321 9.86 -15.87 4.60
N LEU A 322 9.50 -17.15 4.51
CA LEU A 322 9.33 -18.03 5.67
C LEU A 322 10.56 -18.09 6.58
N GLN A 323 11.76 -18.31 6.02
CA GLN A 323 12.99 -18.40 6.82
C GLN A 323 13.37 -17.08 7.50
N GLY A 324 13.18 -15.97 6.79
CA GLY A 324 13.35 -14.62 7.35
C GLY A 324 12.37 -14.39 8.51
N THR A 325 11.12 -14.82 8.34
CA THR A 325 10.05 -14.67 9.35
C THR A 325 10.37 -15.44 10.62
N LEU A 326 10.78 -16.71 10.49
CA LEU A 326 11.20 -17.52 11.63
C LEU A 326 12.44 -16.93 12.33
N SER A 327 13.38 -16.37 11.57
CA SER A 327 14.57 -15.70 12.12
C SER A 327 14.21 -14.45 12.91
N PHE A 328 13.29 -13.63 12.39
CA PHE A 328 12.78 -12.45 13.08
C PHE A 328 12.09 -12.84 14.39
N ILE A 329 11.18 -13.83 14.35
CA ILE A 329 10.47 -14.33 15.54
C ILE A 329 11.45 -14.78 16.62
N LYS A 330 12.50 -15.53 16.24
CA LYS A 330 13.54 -16.01 17.18
C LYS A 330 14.35 -14.87 17.82
N LYS A 331 14.54 -13.76 17.11
CA LYS A 331 15.39 -12.64 17.55
C LYS A 331 14.66 -11.61 18.39
N VAL A 332 13.33 -11.51 18.29
CA VAL A 332 12.55 -10.62 19.15
C VAL A 332 12.57 -11.13 20.60
N LYS A 333 12.91 -10.24 21.54
CA LYS A 333 13.06 -10.49 22.97
C LYS A 333 12.30 -9.44 23.78
N SER A 334 11.92 -9.79 25.00
CA SER A 334 11.32 -8.85 25.97
C SER A 334 12.19 -7.59 26.11
N PRO A 335 11.59 -6.38 26.19
CA PRO A 335 10.16 -6.10 26.35
C PRO A 335 9.33 -6.12 25.06
N ALA A 336 9.96 -6.22 23.89
CA ALA A 336 9.25 -6.38 22.62
C ALA A 336 8.52 -7.73 22.59
N ARG A 337 7.48 -7.80 21.75
CA ARG A 337 6.66 -9.01 21.56
C ARG A 337 6.45 -9.27 20.09
N VAL A 338 6.34 -10.54 19.70
CA VAL A 338 6.04 -10.92 18.32
C VAL A 338 4.91 -11.93 18.28
N SER A 339 4.00 -11.76 17.33
CA SER A 339 2.95 -12.68 16.94
C SER A 339 3.12 -13.01 15.46
N SER A 340 2.54 -14.12 15.00
CA SER A 340 2.58 -14.45 13.58
C SER A 340 1.26 -15.01 13.05
N ILE A 341 1.06 -14.84 11.74
CA ILE A 341 0.06 -15.56 10.95
C ILE A 341 0.85 -16.42 9.96
N THR A 342 0.69 -17.74 10.04
CA THR A 342 1.31 -18.67 9.09
C THR A 342 0.24 -19.43 8.34
N LEU A 343 0.06 -19.13 7.06
CA LEU A 343 -0.89 -19.85 6.19
C LEU A 343 -0.25 -21.12 5.65
N ASP A 344 -1.05 -22.15 5.37
CA ASP A 344 -0.53 -23.38 4.75
C ASP A 344 -0.05 -23.14 3.30
N SER A 345 -0.74 -22.26 2.59
CA SER A 345 -0.36 -21.82 1.25
C SER A 345 -0.83 -20.38 0.98
N GLY A 346 0.00 -19.69 0.21
CA GLY A 346 -0.20 -18.29 -0.20
C GLY A 346 0.97 -17.86 -1.09
N GLY A 347 0.71 -16.95 -2.01
CA GLY A 347 1.77 -16.31 -2.80
C GLY A 347 1.91 -14.84 -2.43
N HIS A 348 2.88 -14.15 -3.03
CA HIS A 348 3.10 -12.72 -2.82
C HIS A 348 2.08 -11.86 -3.60
N ASN A 349 0.81 -11.90 -3.19
CA ASN A 349 -0.31 -11.30 -3.93
C ASN A 349 -1.50 -10.91 -3.04
N PHE A 350 -2.46 -10.17 -3.64
CA PHE A 350 -3.63 -9.64 -2.94
C PHE A 350 -4.53 -10.71 -2.32
N ASN A 351 -4.59 -11.93 -2.87
CA ASN A 351 -5.42 -12.99 -2.30
C ASN A 351 -4.88 -13.45 -0.95
N THR A 352 -3.56 -13.60 -0.82
CA THR A 352 -2.91 -13.92 0.46
C THR A 352 -3.16 -12.81 1.47
N TRP A 353 -2.84 -11.56 1.11
CA TRP A 353 -3.00 -10.42 2.05
C TRP A 353 -4.45 -10.19 2.48
N ASN A 354 -5.43 -10.37 1.58
CA ASN A 354 -6.85 -10.26 1.95
C ASN A 354 -7.30 -11.30 3.00
N ARG A 355 -6.62 -12.44 3.12
CA ARG A 355 -6.88 -13.44 4.18
C ARG A 355 -6.23 -13.04 5.51
N GLU A 356 -5.16 -12.26 5.47
CA GLU A 356 -4.38 -11.85 6.65
C GLU A 356 -4.85 -10.52 7.24
N ILE A 357 -5.34 -9.60 6.41
CA ILE A 357 -5.76 -8.25 6.83
C ILE A 357 -6.84 -8.28 7.92
N PRO A 358 -7.94 -9.06 7.82
CA PRO A 358 -8.96 -9.07 8.87
C PRO A 358 -8.42 -9.44 10.26
N PRO A 359 -7.72 -10.57 10.47
CA PRO A 359 -7.13 -10.88 11.77
C PRO A 359 -5.99 -9.92 12.14
N ALA A 360 -5.23 -9.39 11.18
CA ALA A 360 -4.18 -8.41 11.46
C ALA A 360 -4.73 -7.07 11.99
N LEU A 361 -5.85 -6.58 11.44
CA LEU A 361 -6.52 -5.36 11.94
C LEU A 361 -7.12 -5.57 13.34
N VAL A 362 -7.69 -6.75 13.61
CA VAL A 362 -8.16 -7.11 14.96
C VAL A 362 -6.99 -7.14 15.95
N TRP A 363 -5.88 -7.78 15.59
CA TRP A 363 -4.66 -7.79 16.41
C TRP A 363 -4.13 -6.37 16.63
N MET A 364 -4.04 -5.55 15.57
CA MET A 364 -3.56 -4.17 15.64
C MET A 364 -4.43 -3.35 16.60
N SER A 365 -5.75 -3.41 16.43
CA SER A 365 -6.71 -2.78 17.33
C SER A 365 -6.51 -3.20 18.78
N GLY A 366 -6.22 -4.47 19.06
CA GLY A 366 -5.97 -4.97 20.42
C GLY A 366 -4.65 -4.48 21.04
N ARG A 367 -3.74 -3.89 20.26
CA ARG A 367 -2.48 -3.31 20.74
C ARG A 367 -2.55 -1.79 20.92
N LEU A 368 -3.60 -1.16 20.41
CA LEU A 368 -3.76 0.29 20.46
C LEU A 368 -4.91 0.68 21.38
N SER A 369 -4.87 1.92 21.85
CA SER A 369 -5.97 2.53 22.58
C SER A 369 -6.16 3.98 22.16
N ALA A 370 -7.37 4.50 22.33
CA ALA A 370 -7.63 5.93 22.23
C ALA A 370 -6.84 6.72 23.29
N ALA A 371 -6.68 8.03 23.06
CA ALA A 371 -5.93 8.93 23.95
C ALA A 371 -6.58 9.06 25.33
#